data_AF-A0A966S4S4-F1
#
_entry.id   AF-A0A966S4S4-F1
#
_cell.length_a   1.000
_cell.length_b   1.000
_cell.length_c   1.000
_cell.angle_alpha   90.00
_cell.angle_beta   90.00
_cell.angle_gamma   90.00
#
_symmetry.space_group_name_H-M   'P 1'
#
loop_
_entity.id
_entity.type
_entity.pdbx_description
1 polymer ?
#
loop_
_entity_poly.entity_id
_entity_poly.type
_entity_poly.pdbx_seq_one_letter_code
_entity_poly.pdbx_strand_id
1 'polypeptide(L)'
;MGYFVGFIAAAAVVGRLAEYRQDREILTSLSAMALGSIAIYICGASWLAVYLEIPIATGEQNAIALGVAPFLLGDIVKMCLAGMATSTAWRAIDWFRTE
;
A
#
# COMPACT_ATOMS: atom_id res chain seq x y z
N MET A 1 8.88 -4.94 -13.84
CA MET A 1 8.96 -3.46 -13.88
C MET A 1 7.68 -2.77 -13.40
N GLY A 2 6.48 -3.28 -13.69
CA GLY A 2 5.21 -2.65 -13.26
C GLY A 2 5.10 -2.34 -11.77
N TYR A 3 5.52 -3.25 -10.88
CA TYR A 3 5.52 -2.99 -9.44
C TYR A 3 6.44 -1.83 -9.03
N PHE A 4 7.62 -1.69 -9.65
CA PHE A 4 8.54 -0.58 -9.37
C PHE A 4 7.94 0.78 -9.75
N VAL A 5 7.29 0.85 -10.91
CA VAL A 5 6.58 2.08 -11.33
C VAL A 5 5.41 2.35 -10.37
N GLY A 6 4.70 1.29 -9.96
CA GLY A 6 3.65 1.36 -8.95
C GLY A 6 4.14 1.91 -7.61
N PHE A 7 5.36 1.57 -7.17
CA PHE A 7 5.96 2.12 -5.95
C PHE A 7 6.20 3.62 -6.03
N ILE A 8 6.60 4.15 -7.18
CA ILE A 8 6.77 5.60 -7.37
C ILE A 8 5.42 6.31 -7.23
N ALA A 9 4.37 5.77 -7.87
CA ALA A 9 3.01 6.31 -7.75
C ALA A 9 2.49 6.22 -6.31
N ALA A 10 2.71 5.09 -5.64
CA ALA A 10 2.31 4.89 -4.25
C ALA A 10 3.03 5.85 -3.30
N ALA A 11 4.33 6.09 -3.49
CA ALA A 11 5.08 7.06 -2.70
C ALA A 11 4.51 8.49 -2.86
N ALA A 12 4.12 8.87 -4.07
CA ALA A 12 3.50 10.18 -4.32
C ALA A 12 2.11 10.30 -3.65
N VAL A 13 1.28 9.25 -3.73
CA VAL A 13 -0.05 9.22 -3.11
C VAL A 13 0.07 9.24 -1.58
N VAL A 14 0.81 8.29 -1.01
CA VAL A 14 1.01 8.19 0.45
C VAL A 14 1.67 9.45 1.00
N GLY A 15 2.67 9.99 0.29
CA GLY A 15 3.34 11.25 0.67
C GLY A 15 2.37 12.43 0.71
N ARG A 16 1.53 12.59 -0.32
CA ARG A 16 0.45 13.60 -0.35
C ARG A 16 -0.51 13.44 0.83
N LEU A 17 -0.94 12.22 1.14
CA LEU A 17 -1.83 11.96 2.27
C LEU A 17 -1.15 12.26 3.62
N ALA A 18 0.13 11.94 3.76
CA ALA A 18 0.92 12.26 4.95
C ALA A 18 1.06 13.77 5.19
N GLU A 19 1.19 14.58 4.14
CA GLU A 19 1.19 16.05 4.25
C GLU A 19 -0.12 16.59 4.87
N TYR A 20 -1.25 15.90 4.67
CA TYR A 20 -2.54 16.24 5.30
C TYR A 20 -2.70 15.70 6.73
N ARG A 21 -1.61 15.24 7.38
CA ARG A 21 -1.61 14.64 8.73
C ARG A 21 -2.47 13.36 8.85
N GLN A 22 -2.69 12.65 7.74
CA GLN A 22 -3.39 11.36 7.76
C GLN A 22 -2.57 10.26 8.43
N ASP A 23 -1.36 10.55 8.90
CA ASP A 23 -0.46 9.65 9.63
C ASP A 23 -0.67 9.63 11.15
N ARG A 24 -1.50 10.54 11.70
CA ARG A 24 -1.71 10.67 13.15
C ARG A 24 -2.68 9.64 13.74
N GLU A 25 -3.71 9.27 12.98
CA GLU A 25 -4.68 8.24 13.39
C GLU A 25 -4.47 6.94 12.62
N ILE A 26 -4.74 5.82 13.30
CA ILE A 26 -4.58 4.48 12.71
C ILE A 26 -5.48 4.33 11.47
N LEU A 27 -6.71 4.84 11.52
CA LEU A 27 -7.69 4.74 10.43
C LEU A 27 -7.26 5.50 9.17
N THR A 28 -6.76 6.73 9.34
CA THR A 28 -6.29 7.57 8.23
C THR A 28 -4.96 7.07 7.67
N SER A 29 -4.12 6.47 8.51
CA SER A 29 -2.87 5.85 8.08
C SER A 29 -3.15 4.59 7.25
N LEU A 30 -4.10 3.77 7.68
CA LEU A 30 -4.54 2.59 6.94
C LEU A 30 -5.11 2.95 5.56
N SER A 31 -5.94 4.00 5.46
CA SER A 31 -6.50 4.41 4.17
C SER A 31 -5.42 4.89 3.20
N ALA A 32 -4.44 5.66 3.68
CA ALA A 32 -3.31 6.10 2.87
C ALA A 32 -2.49 4.91 2.34
N MET A 33 -2.16 3.97 3.22
CA MET A 33 -1.42 2.76 2.85
C MET A 33 -2.20 1.88 1.87
N ALA A 34 -3.51 1.68 2.09
CA ALA A 34 -4.37 0.92 1.20
C ALA A 34 -4.40 1.52 -0.22
N LEU A 35 -4.51 2.85 -0.33
CA LEU A 35 -4.46 3.54 -1.62
C LEU A 35 -3.10 3.35 -2.32
N GLY A 36 -2.01 3.40 -1.56
CA GLY A 36 -0.67 3.10 -2.06
C GLY A 36 -0.57 1.67 -2.61
N SER A 37 -1.03 0.68 -1.84
CA SER A 37 -1.05 -0.73 -2.27
C SER A 37 -1.92 -0.95 -3.50
N ILE A 38 -3.07 -0.29 -3.61
CA ILE A 38 -3.93 -0.34 -4.81
C ILE A 38 -3.17 0.17 -6.03
N ALA A 39 -2.45 1.30 -5.92
CA ALA A 39 -1.65 1.82 -7.03
C ALA A 39 -0.56 0.82 -7.47
N ILE A 40 0.12 0.18 -6.51
CA ILE A 40 1.13 -0.85 -6.78
C ILE A 40 0.50 -2.05 -7.48
N TYR A 41 -0.63 -2.57 -6.98
CA TYR A 41 -1.28 -3.74 -7.56
C TYR A 41 -1.86 -3.47 -8.94
N ILE A 42 -2.42 -2.29 -9.19
CA ILE A 42 -2.89 -1.91 -10.54
C ILE A 42 -1.71 -1.92 -11.51
N CYS A 43 -0.65 -1.16 -11.23
CA CYS A 43 0.52 -1.11 -12.12
C CYS A 43 1.23 -2.46 -12.25
N GLY A 44 1.31 -3.22 -11.16
CA GLY A 44 1.94 -4.54 -11.10
C GLY A 44 1.16 -5.58 -11.89
N ALA A 45 -0.16 -5.70 -11.66
CA ALA A 45 -1.02 -6.67 -12.34
C ALA A 45 -1.19 -6.35 -13.83
N SER A 46 -1.33 -5.07 -14.21
CA SER A 46 -1.37 -4.67 -15.63
C SER A 46 -0.09 -5.05 -16.36
N TRP A 47 1.08 -4.83 -15.75
CA TRP A 47 2.36 -5.24 -16.33
C TRP A 47 2.50 -6.77 -16.39
N LEU A 48 2.07 -7.47 -15.34
CA LEU A 48 2.16 -8.93 -15.26
C LEU A 48 1.31 -9.61 -16.34
N ALA A 49 0.10 -9.09 -16.59
CA ALA A 49 -0.77 -9.56 -17.66
C ALA A 49 -0.12 -9.40 -19.04
N VAL A 50 0.52 -8.26 -19.31
CA VAL A 50 1.22 -8.00 -20.58
C VAL A 50 2.46 -8.88 -20.73
N TYR A 51 3.24 -9.06 -19.65
CA TYR A 51 4.51 -9.79 -19.71
C TYR A 51 4.34 -11.31 -19.82
N LEU A 52 3.33 -11.89 -19.14
CA LEU A 52 3.05 -13.33 -19.20
C LEU A 52 2.01 -13.68 -20.27
N GLU A 53 1.48 -12.70 -21.01
CA GLU A 53 0.37 -12.88 -21.97
C GLU A 53 -0.85 -13.59 -21.35
N ILE A 54 -1.05 -13.38 -20.05
CA ILE A 54 -2.17 -13.95 -19.29
C ILE A 54 -3.30 -12.94 -19.14
N PRO A 55 -4.56 -13.40 -19.10
CA PRO A 55 -5.70 -12.54 -18.84
C PRO A 55 -5.62 -11.90 -17.44
N ILE A 56 -6.11 -10.66 -17.35
CA ILE A 56 -6.06 -9.88 -16.09
C ILE A 56 -6.93 -10.54 -15.01
N ALA A 57 -8.14 -10.97 -15.38
CA ALA A 57 -9.15 -11.49 -14.44
C ALA A 57 -9.95 -12.70 -14.97
N THR A 58 -9.60 -13.26 -16.12
CA THR A 58 -10.46 -14.22 -16.84
C THR A 58 -9.74 -15.54 -17.12
N GLY A 59 -9.94 -16.57 -16.30
CA GLY A 59 -9.25 -17.88 -16.42
C GLY A 59 -8.83 -18.47 -15.06
N GLU A 60 -8.27 -19.68 -15.06
CA GLU A 60 -7.70 -20.31 -13.85
C GLU A 60 -6.35 -19.69 -13.45
N GLN A 61 -5.57 -19.20 -14.42
CA GLN A 61 -4.30 -18.51 -14.21
C GLN A 61 -4.43 -17.05 -14.65
N ASN A 62 -4.71 -16.17 -13.70
CA ASN A 62 -4.88 -14.73 -13.94
C ASN A 62 -3.79 -13.92 -13.23
N ALA A 63 -3.51 -12.73 -13.76
CA ALA A 63 -2.57 -11.79 -13.16
C ALA A 63 -2.93 -11.45 -11.70
N ILE A 64 -4.22 -11.41 -11.35
CA ILE A 64 -4.69 -11.17 -9.97
C ILE A 64 -4.38 -12.36 -9.05
N ALA A 65 -4.64 -13.59 -9.50
CA ALA A 65 -4.42 -14.79 -8.70
C ALA A 65 -2.93 -15.01 -8.38
N LEU A 66 -2.07 -14.71 -9.35
CA LEU A 66 -0.61 -14.90 -9.21
C LEU A 66 0.09 -13.68 -8.60
N GLY A 67 -0.38 -12.46 -8.90
CA GLY A 67 0.31 -11.21 -8.56
C GLY A 67 -0.31 -10.39 -7.43
N VAL A 68 -1.55 -10.66 -7.03
CA VAL A 68 -2.27 -9.87 -6.00
C VAL A 68 -2.65 -10.75 -4.81
N ALA A 69 -3.28 -11.90 -5.06
CA ALA A 69 -3.79 -12.77 -4.00
C ALA A 69 -2.75 -13.21 -2.94
N PRO A 70 -1.53 -13.68 -3.29
CA PRO A 70 -0.55 -14.09 -2.29
C PRO A 70 0.04 -12.90 -1.51
N PHE A 71 0.07 -11.70 -2.10
CA PHE A 71 0.64 -10.52 -1.48
C PHE A 71 -0.35 -9.80 -0.54
N LEU A 72 -1.65 -9.97 -0.77
CA LEU A 72 -2.71 -9.27 -0.03
C LEU A 72 -2.67 -9.59 1.47
N LEU A 73 -2.46 -10.86 1.84
CA LEU A 73 -2.42 -11.26 3.25
C LEU A 73 -1.24 -10.61 3.98
N GLY A 74 -0.05 -10.63 3.36
CA GLY A 74 1.13 -9.98 3.92
C GLY A 74 0.98 -8.46 3.99
N ASP A 75 0.28 -7.87 3.02
CA ASP A 75 0.02 -6.43 2.97
C ASP A 75 -0.92 -5.98 4.10
N ILE A 76 -1.98 -6.73 4.37
CA ILE A 76 -2.88 -6.46 5.51
C ILE A 76 -2.11 -6.46 6.83
N VAL A 77 -1.27 -7.48 7.06
CA VAL A 77 -0.46 -7.57 8.28
C VAL A 77 0.51 -6.39 8.38
N LYS A 78 1.17 -6.04 7.27
CA LYS A 78 2.08 -4.88 7.21
C LYS A 78 1.37 -3.57 7.47
N MET A 79 0.20 -3.35 6.87
CA MET A 79 -0.61 -2.14 7.08
C MET A 79 -1.02 -1.98 8.53
N CYS A 80 -1.47 -3.06 9.19
CA CYS A 80 -1.80 -3.03 10.61
C CYS A 80 -0.59 -2.67 11.47
N LEU A 81 0.57 -3.29 11.23
CA LEU A 81 1.79 -3.02 11.98
C LEU A 81 2.28 -1.58 11.77
N ALA A 82 2.29 -1.10 10.53
CA ALA A 82 2.71 0.25 10.20
C ALA A 82 1.75 1.32 10.76
N GLY A 83 0.43 1.10 10.68
CA GLY A 83 -0.57 2.01 11.25
C GLY A 83 -0.41 2.15 12.77
N MET A 84 -0.19 1.02 13.47
CA MET A 84 0.10 1.03 14.90
C MET A 84 1.42 1.73 15.21
N ALA A 85 2.51 1.40 14.50
CA ALA A 85 3.83 1.99 14.72
C ALA A 85 3.86 3.50 14.47
N THR A 86 3.17 3.97 13.43
CA THR A 86 3.12 5.40 13.08
C THR A 86 2.33 6.19 14.11
N SER A 87 1.17 5.67 14.53
CA SER A 87 0.34 6.33 15.56
C SER A 87 1.03 6.37 16.93
N THR A 88 1.72 5.29 17.33
CA THR A 88 2.47 5.27 18.60
C THR A 88 3.69 6.18 18.55
N ALA A 89 4.41 6.25 17.42
CA ALA A 89 5.54 7.15 17.24
C ALA A 89 5.12 8.62 17.41
N TRP A 90 4.02 9.05 16.77
CA TRP A 90 3.50 10.41 16.93
C TRP A 90 3.06 10.72 18.36
N ARG A 91 2.37 9.78 19.02
CA ARG A 91 1.97 9.94 20.43
C ARG A 91 3.17 10.07 21.36
N ALA A 92 4.24 9.31 21.11
CA ALA A 92 5.47 9.41 21.90
C ALA A 92 6.16 10.77 21.70
N ILE A 93 6.22 11.26 20.45
CA ILE A 93 6.78 12.58 20.14
C ILE A 93 5.98 13.70 20.81
N ASP A 94 4.65 13.63 20.74
CA ASP A 94 3.78 14.63 21.37
C ASP A 94 3.94 14.64 22.90
N TRP A 95 4.20 13.48 23.53
CA TRP A 95 4.50 13.39 24.97
C TRP A 95 5.80 14.11 25.33
N PHE A 96 6.89 13.89 24.60
CA PHE A 96 8.17 14.57 24.86
C PHE A 96 8.13 16.08 24.59
N ARG A 97 7.16 16.57 23.81
CA ARG A 97 7.03 18.00 23.48
C ARG A 97 6.24 18.79 24.53
N THR A 98 5.51 18.11 25.41
CA THR A 98 4.71 18.73 26.47
C THR A 98 5.47 18.93 27.79
N GLU A 99 6.71 18.44 27.90
CA GLU A 99 7.67 18.76 28.97
C GLU A 99 8.59 19.93 28.58
#